data_AF-A0A1V3MWN7-F1
#
_entry.id   AF-A0A1V3MWN7-F1
#
_cell.length_a   1.000
_cell.length_b   1.000
_cell.length_c   1.000
_cell.angle_alpha   90.00
_cell.angle_beta   90.00
_cell.angle_gamma   90.00
#
_symmetry.space_group_name_H-M   'P 1'
#
loop_
_entity.id
_entity.type
_entity.pdbx_description
1 polymer ?
#
loop_
_entity_poly.entity_id
_entity_poly.type
_entity_poly.pdbx_seq_one_letter_code
_entity_poly.pdbx_strand_id
1 'polypeptide(L)'
;MKENSTYHDGLESNHLPESLRENPFGVPENYFSDLESKIIAQVKWIACTDDSVFKVPEGYFDSLPDVVLSKIAADSLKAQVAGDGFTIPELYSDKLTENIFHRISEENLKEKIQSDGFAVPVDYHADLEETIFARVAEAELKEVISTDGFDLPVNYHADLEETIFARVAEAELKDVISTDGFDLPVDYHADLEETIFARVAEEKLKDTIPVTGFDLPPHYFDTLSDKIIGAIQDIKEERDSTPIRRLGKQKKWYTRYAVAASFTAMLGLGAYWGYQFQQQNTIAQDNVAEEQLSQHLSEIPKQEIINYLSASASGDDIIYMSQYTDETNLPTKGFGSNISKQEIEDYLNYTL
;
A
#
# COMPACT_ATOMS: atom_id res chain seq x y z
N MET A 1 -49.02 -158.21 -72.54
CA MET A 1 -50.16 -157.29 -72.72
C MET A 1 -50.10 -156.79 -74.15
N LYS A 2 -51.19 -156.93 -74.91
CA LYS A 2 -51.28 -156.44 -76.29
C LYS A 2 -51.66 -154.96 -76.22
N GLU A 3 -50.79 -154.08 -76.70
CA GLU A 3 -51.15 -152.68 -76.90
C GLU A 3 -51.53 -152.49 -78.37
N ASN A 4 -52.75 -151.97 -78.57
CA ASN A 4 -53.32 -151.75 -79.87
C ASN A 4 -52.61 -150.55 -80.53
N SER A 5 -51.80 -150.83 -81.54
CA SER A 5 -51.29 -149.80 -82.44
C SER A 5 -52.44 -149.24 -83.27
N THR A 6 -53.10 -148.19 -82.78
CA THR A 6 -54.03 -147.38 -83.57
C THR A 6 -53.24 -146.34 -84.35
N TYR A 7 -52.54 -146.80 -85.39
CA TYR A 7 -52.04 -145.88 -86.41
C TYR A 7 -53.25 -145.35 -87.17
N HIS A 8 -53.62 -144.09 -86.92
CA HIS A 8 -54.50 -143.36 -87.81
C HIS A 8 -53.70 -142.98 -89.05
N ASP A 9 -53.84 -143.83 -90.07
CA ASP A 9 -53.44 -143.65 -91.46
C ASP A 9 -54.26 -142.51 -92.07
N GLY A 10 -53.86 -141.27 -91.77
CA GLY A 10 -54.58 -140.06 -92.17
C GLY A 10 -53.70 -138.82 -92.26
N LEU A 11 -52.37 -138.98 -92.30
CA LEU A 11 -51.43 -137.89 -92.56
C LEU A 11 -51.02 -137.90 -94.03
N GLU A 12 -52.02 -137.84 -94.92
CA GLU A 12 -51.77 -137.36 -96.28
C GLU A 12 -51.25 -135.91 -96.20
N SER A 13 -50.25 -135.60 -97.01
CA SER A 13 -49.41 -134.39 -96.98
C SER A 13 -50.15 -133.06 -97.13
N ASN A 14 -51.48 -133.06 -97.29
CA ASN A 14 -52.27 -131.90 -97.68
C ASN A 14 -53.21 -131.37 -96.58
N HIS A 15 -53.15 -131.90 -95.35
CA HIS A 15 -54.06 -131.48 -94.26
C HIS A 15 -53.37 -130.81 -93.05
N LEU A 16 -52.14 -130.31 -93.20
CA LEU A 16 -51.57 -129.41 -92.19
C LEU A 16 -52.11 -127.99 -92.43
N PRO A 17 -52.74 -127.34 -91.43
CA PRO A 17 -53.18 -125.96 -91.57
C PRO A 17 -51.98 -125.07 -91.87
N GLU A 18 -52.17 -124.10 -92.76
CA GLU A 18 -51.13 -123.23 -93.32
C GLU A 18 -50.30 -122.53 -92.22
N SER A 19 -50.94 -122.24 -91.07
CA SER A 19 -50.34 -121.65 -89.88
C SER A 19 -49.22 -122.46 -89.21
N LEU A 20 -49.15 -123.78 -89.42
CA LEU A 20 -48.07 -124.63 -88.88
C LEU A 20 -46.97 -124.91 -89.90
N ARG A 21 -47.14 -124.44 -91.15
CA ARG A 21 -46.16 -124.62 -92.23
C ARG A 21 -45.18 -123.45 -92.35
N GLU A 22 -45.51 -122.30 -91.78
CA GLU A 22 -44.61 -121.15 -91.71
C GLU A 22 -44.07 -120.98 -90.29
N ASN A 23 -42.78 -120.61 -90.19
CA ASN A 23 -42.15 -120.37 -88.90
C ASN A 23 -42.68 -119.05 -88.31
N PRO A 24 -43.39 -119.06 -87.16
CA PRO A 24 -43.95 -117.85 -86.56
C PRO A 24 -42.90 -116.96 -85.89
N PHE A 25 -41.64 -117.39 -85.78
CA PHE A 25 -40.56 -116.64 -85.16
C PHE A 25 -39.71 -115.94 -86.23
N GLY A 26 -40.04 -114.67 -86.49
CA GLY A 26 -39.22 -113.77 -87.29
C GLY A 26 -38.27 -112.95 -86.39
N VAL A 27 -37.03 -112.77 -86.84
CA VAL A 27 -36.11 -111.80 -86.25
C VAL A 27 -36.23 -110.48 -87.01
N PRO A 28 -36.08 -109.32 -86.34
CA PRO A 28 -36.13 -108.02 -87.00
C PRO A 28 -35.16 -107.89 -88.17
N GLU A 29 -35.50 -107.06 -89.13
CA GLU A 29 -34.63 -106.73 -90.25
C GLU A 29 -33.28 -106.22 -89.73
N ASN A 30 -32.18 -106.74 -90.29
CA ASN A 30 -30.79 -106.48 -89.87
C ASN A 30 -30.36 -107.00 -88.48
N TYR A 31 -31.17 -107.83 -87.79
CA TYR A 31 -30.82 -108.39 -86.47
C TYR A 31 -29.40 -108.99 -86.45
N PHE A 32 -29.08 -109.87 -87.40
CA PHE A 32 -27.77 -110.53 -87.46
C PHE A 32 -26.66 -109.63 -88.02
N SER A 33 -27.00 -108.71 -88.92
CA SER A 33 -26.03 -107.75 -89.49
C SER A 33 -25.52 -106.79 -88.41
N ASP A 34 -26.40 -106.37 -87.50
CA ASP A 34 -26.08 -105.42 -86.44
C ASP A 34 -25.55 -106.09 -85.17
N LEU A 35 -25.75 -107.40 -85.02
CA LEU A 35 -25.40 -108.14 -83.82
C LEU A 35 -23.91 -108.06 -83.52
N GLU A 36 -23.07 -108.22 -84.55
CA GLU A 36 -21.62 -108.11 -84.40
C GLU A 36 -21.21 -106.72 -83.88
N SER A 37 -21.72 -105.66 -84.51
CA SER A 37 -21.46 -104.28 -84.10
C SER A 37 -21.95 -103.99 -82.67
N LYS A 38 -23.12 -104.49 -82.29
CA LYS A 38 -23.69 -104.33 -80.94
C LYS A 38 -22.86 -105.07 -79.89
N ILE A 39 -22.42 -106.29 -80.17
CA ILE A 39 -21.56 -107.05 -79.25
C ILE A 39 -20.20 -106.36 -79.10
N ILE A 40 -19.58 -105.92 -80.20
CA ILE A 40 -18.31 -105.19 -80.17
C ILE A 40 -18.44 -103.89 -79.37
N ALA A 41 -19.54 -103.15 -79.54
CA ALA A 41 -19.82 -101.96 -78.75
C ALA A 41 -19.95 -102.32 -77.26
N GLN A 42 -20.77 -103.31 -76.90
CA GLN A 42 -20.96 -103.74 -75.51
C GLN A 42 -19.64 -104.14 -74.84
N VAL A 43 -18.80 -104.91 -75.54
CA VAL A 43 -17.48 -105.35 -75.06
C VAL A 43 -16.54 -104.15 -74.87
N LYS A 44 -16.55 -103.18 -75.81
CA LYS A 44 -15.76 -101.94 -75.68
C LYS A 44 -16.19 -101.11 -74.48
N TRP A 45 -17.49 -101.01 -74.20
CA TRP A 45 -18.00 -100.29 -73.03
C TRP A 45 -17.56 -100.95 -71.72
N ILE A 46 -17.64 -102.28 -71.64
CA ILE A 46 -17.18 -103.03 -70.46
C ILE A 46 -15.66 -102.88 -70.27
N ALA A 47 -14.88 -102.95 -71.36
CA ALA A 47 -13.43 -102.76 -71.31
C ALA A 47 -13.01 -101.34 -70.88
N CYS A 48 -13.88 -100.33 -71.03
CA CYS A 48 -13.62 -98.94 -70.61
C CYS A 48 -13.96 -98.68 -69.12
N THR A 49 -14.38 -99.66 -68.33
CA THR A 49 -14.77 -99.43 -66.92
C THR A 49 -13.61 -99.49 -65.92
N ASP A 50 -12.42 -99.93 -66.33
CA ASP A 50 -11.29 -100.13 -65.41
C ASP A 50 -10.45 -98.87 -65.15
N ASP A 51 -10.57 -97.84 -65.99
CA ASP A 51 -9.87 -96.57 -65.77
C ASP A 51 -10.84 -95.51 -65.26
N SER A 52 -10.81 -95.27 -63.95
CA SER A 52 -11.42 -94.08 -63.36
C SER A 52 -10.76 -92.83 -63.96
N VAL A 53 -11.40 -92.23 -64.96
CA VAL A 53 -10.91 -91.01 -65.66
C VAL A 53 -10.71 -89.84 -64.69
N PHE A 54 -11.35 -89.88 -63.51
CA PHE A 54 -11.12 -88.96 -62.41
C PHE A 54 -10.12 -89.53 -61.41
N LYS A 55 -8.84 -89.20 -61.57
CA LYS A 55 -7.83 -89.41 -60.53
C LYS A 55 -7.90 -88.24 -59.55
N VAL A 56 -8.18 -88.55 -58.30
CA VAL A 56 -8.09 -87.56 -57.22
C VAL A 56 -6.60 -87.29 -56.95
N PRO A 57 -6.17 -86.02 -56.89
CA PRO A 57 -4.79 -85.67 -56.52
C PRO A 57 -4.40 -86.26 -55.17
N GLU A 58 -3.15 -86.68 -55.06
CA GLU A 58 -2.56 -87.16 -53.81
C GLU A 58 -2.70 -86.10 -52.70
N GLY A 59 -3.17 -86.48 -51.51
CA GLY A 59 -3.40 -85.56 -50.39
C GLY A 59 -4.67 -84.70 -50.45
N TYR A 60 -5.54 -84.88 -51.46
CA TYR A 60 -6.81 -84.15 -51.54
C TYR A 60 -7.68 -84.41 -50.30
N PHE A 61 -7.88 -85.67 -49.93
CA PHE A 61 -8.71 -86.02 -48.77
C PHE A 61 -8.03 -85.72 -47.43
N ASP A 62 -6.70 -85.67 -47.39
CA ASP A 62 -5.95 -85.32 -46.18
C ASP A 62 -6.03 -83.82 -45.88
N SER A 63 -6.02 -82.97 -46.92
CA SER A 63 -6.15 -81.51 -46.79
C SER A 63 -7.58 -81.00 -46.81
N LEU A 64 -8.56 -81.81 -47.24
CA LEU A 64 -9.96 -81.42 -47.32
C LEU A 64 -10.54 -80.98 -45.96
N PRO A 65 -10.30 -81.67 -44.82
CA PRO A 65 -10.76 -81.21 -43.51
C PRO A 65 -10.26 -79.81 -43.19
N ASP A 66 -8.98 -79.52 -43.42
CA ASP A 66 -8.37 -78.22 -43.14
C ASP A 66 -8.90 -77.13 -44.08
N VAL A 67 -9.06 -77.44 -45.36
CA VAL A 67 -9.65 -76.53 -46.36
C VAL A 67 -11.10 -76.22 -46.01
N VAL A 68 -11.88 -77.20 -45.56
CA VAL A 68 -13.27 -77.01 -45.15
C VAL A 68 -13.33 -76.18 -43.87
N LEU A 69 -12.51 -76.49 -42.86
CA LEU A 69 -12.46 -75.73 -41.60
C LEU A 69 -12.03 -74.28 -41.82
N SER A 70 -11.01 -74.03 -42.64
CA SER A 70 -10.56 -72.67 -42.97
C SER A 70 -11.64 -71.89 -43.73
N LYS A 71 -12.40 -72.54 -44.61
CA LYS A 71 -13.49 -71.90 -45.34
C LYS A 71 -14.69 -71.59 -44.43
N ILE A 72 -15.05 -72.50 -43.54
CA ILE A 72 -16.08 -72.27 -42.52
C ILE A 72 -15.65 -71.14 -41.58
N ALA A 73 -14.39 -71.11 -41.15
CA ALA A 73 -13.85 -70.04 -40.31
C ALA A 73 -13.93 -68.68 -41.03
N ALA A 74 -13.51 -68.62 -42.29
CA ALA A 74 -13.59 -67.40 -43.10
C ALA A 74 -15.04 -66.92 -43.30
N ASP A 75 -15.96 -67.83 -43.60
CA ASP A 75 -17.39 -67.50 -43.77
C ASP A 75 -18.03 -67.06 -42.45
N SER A 76 -17.63 -67.67 -41.32
CA SER A 76 -18.09 -67.27 -39.98
C SER A 76 -17.61 -65.86 -39.60
N LEU A 77 -16.36 -65.52 -39.93
CA LEU A 77 -15.81 -64.19 -39.70
C LEU A 77 -16.50 -63.14 -40.58
N LYS A 78 -16.75 -63.46 -41.85
CA LYS A 78 -17.52 -62.59 -42.77
C LYS A 78 -18.96 -62.37 -42.30
N ALA A 79 -19.59 -63.34 -41.64
CA ALA A 79 -20.93 -63.18 -41.08
C ALA A 79 -20.96 -62.30 -39.82
N GLN A 80 -19.86 -62.23 -39.06
CA GLN A 80 -19.76 -61.43 -37.84
C GLN A 80 -19.33 -59.98 -38.10
N VAL A 81 -18.64 -59.71 -39.21
CA VAL A 81 -18.17 -58.35 -39.54
C VAL A 81 -19.05 -57.78 -40.67
N ALA A 82 -19.81 -56.73 -40.37
CA ALA A 82 -20.77 -56.10 -41.31
C ALA A 82 -20.10 -55.30 -42.46
N GLY A 83 -18.78 -55.28 -42.54
CA GLY A 83 -18.00 -54.60 -43.58
C GLY A 83 -16.67 -55.31 -43.84
N ASP A 84 -15.92 -54.87 -44.85
CA ASP A 84 -14.56 -55.34 -45.09
C ASP A 84 -13.73 -55.10 -43.82
N GLY A 85 -13.40 -56.18 -43.11
CA GLY A 85 -12.93 -56.17 -41.71
C GLY A 85 -11.56 -55.57 -41.43
N PHE A 86 -11.10 -54.67 -42.30
CA PHE A 86 -9.89 -53.88 -42.14
C PHE A 86 -10.19 -52.42 -42.49
N THR A 87 -11.04 -51.78 -41.68
CA THR A 87 -11.15 -50.33 -41.73
C THR A 87 -10.02 -49.73 -40.90
N ILE A 88 -9.27 -48.83 -41.53
CA ILE A 88 -8.28 -48.03 -40.82
C ILE A 88 -9.06 -47.10 -39.87
N PRO A 89 -8.69 -47.00 -38.57
CA PRO A 89 -9.35 -46.09 -37.64
C PRO A 89 -9.38 -44.66 -38.17
N GLU A 90 -10.46 -43.94 -37.87
CA GLU A 90 -10.58 -42.52 -38.21
C GLU A 90 -9.35 -41.75 -37.69
N LEU A 91 -8.78 -40.88 -38.54
CA LEU A 91 -7.56 -40.10 -38.26
C LEU A 91 -6.25 -40.89 -38.11
N TYR A 92 -6.22 -42.21 -38.35
CA TYR A 92 -4.96 -42.98 -38.30
C TYR A 92 -3.98 -42.51 -39.38
N SER A 93 -4.44 -42.25 -40.59
CA SER A 93 -3.60 -41.72 -41.68
C SER A 93 -3.01 -40.36 -41.32
N ASP A 94 -3.80 -39.49 -40.70
CA ASP A 94 -3.39 -38.13 -40.35
C ASP A 94 -2.37 -38.16 -39.22
N LYS A 95 -2.66 -38.93 -38.15
CA LYS A 95 -1.72 -39.16 -37.05
C LYS A 95 -0.42 -39.82 -37.51
N LEU A 96 -0.50 -40.79 -38.42
CA LEU A 96 0.69 -41.44 -38.97
C LEU A 96 1.54 -40.43 -39.74
N THR A 97 0.90 -39.60 -40.58
CA THR A 97 1.57 -38.55 -41.35
C THR A 97 2.24 -37.53 -40.42
N GLU A 98 1.52 -37.05 -39.41
CA GLU A 98 2.03 -36.14 -38.39
C GLU A 98 3.22 -36.74 -37.63
N ASN A 99 3.11 -37.99 -37.17
CA ASN A 99 4.19 -38.68 -36.47
C ASN A 99 5.43 -38.88 -37.36
N ILE A 100 5.24 -39.19 -38.64
CA ILE A 100 6.34 -39.31 -39.60
C ILE A 100 7.04 -37.96 -39.76
N PHE A 101 6.29 -36.88 -39.93
CA PHE A 101 6.86 -35.53 -40.02
C PHE A 101 7.60 -35.14 -38.73
N HIS A 102 7.04 -35.42 -37.56
CA HIS A 102 7.71 -35.21 -36.28
C HIS A 102 9.04 -35.96 -36.20
N ARG A 103 9.05 -37.26 -36.52
CA ARG A 103 10.28 -38.07 -36.48
C ARG A 103 11.34 -37.56 -37.45
N ILE A 104 10.95 -37.21 -38.68
CA ILE A 104 11.87 -36.63 -39.66
C ILE A 104 12.43 -35.30 -39.15
N SER A 105 11.59 -34.44 -38.55
CA SER A 105 12.04 -33.17 -37.99
C SER A 105 13.01 -33.37 -36.81
N GLU A 106 12.73 -34.34 -35.94
CA GLU A 106 13.56 -34.68 -34.80
C GLU A 106 14.93 -35.22 -35.24
N GLU A 107 14.97 -36.14 -36.21
CA GLU A 107 16.22 -36.68 -36.76
C GLU A 107 17.06 -35.58 -37.42
N ASN A 108 16.44 -34.70 -38.22
CA ASN A 108 17.12 -33.54 -38.82
C ASN A 108 17.67 -32.56 -37.78
N LEU A 109 16.96 -32.39 -36.65
CA LEU A 109 17.44 -31.55 -35.55
C LEU A 109 18.61 -32.22 -34.84
N LYS A 110 18.53 -33.52 -34.54
CA LYS A 110 19.63 -34.29 -33.91
C LYS A 110 20.90 -34.28 -34.76
N GLU A 111 20.80 -34.33 -36.08
CA GLU A 111 21.96 -34.23 -36.98
C GLU A 111 22.64 -32.85 -36.91
N LYS A 112 21.85 -31.79 -36.67
CA LYS A 112 22.36 -30.41 -36.62
C LYS A 112 22.91 -29.99 -35.25
N ILE A 113 22.58 -30.70 -34.18
CA ILE A 113 22.96 -30.32 -32.82
C ILE A 113 24.01 -31.31 -32.28
N GLN A 114 25.19 -30.82 -31.90
CA GLN A 114 26.32 -31.66 -31.42
C GLN A 114 26.15 -32.20 -29.99
N SER A 115 25.09 -31.83 -29.28
CA SER A 115 24.79 -32.28 -27.92
C SER A 115 23.29 -32.51 -27.75
N ASP A 116 22.91 -33.43 -26.88
CA ASP A 116 21.51 -33.64 -26.50
C ASP A 116 20.89 -32.30 -26.09
N GLY A 117 19.91 -31.85 -26.87
CA GLY A 117 19.50 -30.44 -27.03
C GLY A 117 18.81 -29.77 -25.85
N PHE A 118 18.98 -30.27 -24.63
CA PHE A 118 18.51 -29.62 -23.41
C PHE A 118 19.59 -29.70 -22.34
N ALA A 119 20.53 -28.77 -22.40
CA ALA A 119 21.36 -28.47 -21.26
C ALA A 119 20.48 -27.74 -20.24
N VAL A 120 20.42 -28.27 -19.02
CA VAL A 120 19.85 -27.56 -17.87
C VAL A 120 20.56 -26.19 -17.79
N PRO A 121 19.82 -25.07 -17.78
CA PRO A 121 20.43 -23.76 -17.66
C PRO A 121 21.38 -23.73 -16.48
N VAL A 122 22.50 -23.03 -16.64
CA VAL A 122 23.44 -22.78 -15.55
C VAL A 122 22.62 -22.17 -14.39
N ASP A 123 22.80 -22.72 -13.19
CA ASP A 123 22.12 -22.33 -11.96
C ASP A 123 20.60 -22.64 -11.84
N TYR A 124 19.99 -23.36 -12.79
CA TYR A 124 18.55 -23.75 -12.71
C TYR A 124 18.17 -24.41 -11.37
N HIS A 125 19.03 -25.28 -10.84
CA HIS A 125 18.76 -25.92 -9.55
C HIS A 125 18.91 -24.97 -8.36
N ALA A 126 19.84 -24.00 -8.45
CA ALA A 126 20.02 -23.01 -7.40
C ALA A 126 18.84 -22.03 -7.38
N ASP A 127 18.41 -21.57 -8.56
CA ASP A 127 17.23 -20.69 -8.72
C ASP A 127 15.95 -21.39 -8.24
N LEU A 128 15.81 -22.69 -8.55
CA LEU A 128 14.67 -23.49 -8.11
C LEU A 128 14.68 -23.66 -6.58
N GLU A 129 15.84 -23.92 -5.98
CA GLU A 129 15.99 -24.02 -4.54
C GLU A 129 15.64 -22.70 -3.83
N GLU A 130 16.16 -21.58 -4.33
CA GLU A 130 15.82 -20.25 -3.83
C GLU A 130 14.31 -19.96 -3.94
N THR A 131 13.71 -20.29 -5.09
CA THR A 131 12.28 -20.09 -5.33
C THR A 131 11.42 -20.93 -4.37
N ILE A 132 11.83 -22.17 -4.09
CA ILE A 132 11.15 -23.04 -3.13
C ILE A 132 11.25 -22.44 -1.74
N PHE A 133 12.44 -22.05 -1.29
CA PHE A 133 12.61 -21.44 0.04
C PHE A 133 11.82 -20.15 0.19
N ALA A 134 11.82 -19.29 -0.82
CA ALA A 134 11.03 -18.06 -0.82
C ALA A 134 9.53 -18.36 -0.68
N ARG A 135 9.00 -19.36 -1.39
CA ARG A 135 7.59 -19.76 -1.28
C ARG A 135 7.24 -20.41 0.06
N VAL A 136 8.14 -21.21 0.63
CA VAL A 136 7.93 -21.79 1.96
C VAL A 136 7.87 -20.68 3.00
N ALA A 137 8.82 -19.74 2.96
CA ALA A 137 8.82 -18.58 3.86
C ALA A 137 7.57 -17.71 3.69
N GLU A 138 7.12 -17.47 2.45
CA GLU A 138 5.88 -16.73 2.18
C GLU A 138 4.66 -17.45 2.77
N ALA A 139 4.57 -18.77 2.61
CA ALA A 139 3.46 -19.56 3.14
C ALA A 139 3.44 -19.54 4.68
N GLU A 140 4.59 -19.70 5.33
CA GLU A 140 4.71 -19.59 6.80
C GLU A 140 4.34 -18.19 7.30
N LEU A 141 4.79 -17.13 6.61
CA LEU A 141 4.41 -15.75 6.94
C LEU A 141 2.90 -15.53 6.83
N LYS A 142 2.24 -16.07 5.80
CA LYS A 142 0.78 -15.96 5.64
C LYS A 142 -0.02 -16.73 6.70
N GLU A 143 0.54 -17.76 7.33
CA GLU A 143 -0.10 -18.41 8.47
C GLU A 143 -0.04 -17.55 9.74
N VAL A 144 1.03 -16.77 9.92
CA VAL A 144 1.23 -15.93 11.12
C VAL A 144 0.54 -14.57 10.98
N ILE A 145 0.51 -14.00 9.78
CA ILE A 145 -0.02 -12.67 9.53
C ILE A 145 -1.44 -12.80 8.96
N SER A 146 -2.44 -12.40 9.74
CA SER A 146 -3.87 -12.57 9.37
C SER A 146 -4.36 -11.56 8.32
N THR A 147 -3.53 -10.58 7.97
CA THR A 147 -3.85 -9.44 7.08
C THR A 147 -2.74 -9.29 6.02
N ASP A 148 -3.12 -9.28 4.74
CA ASP A 148 -2.20 -8.91 3.65
C ASP A 148 -1.90 -7.39 3.76
N GLY A 149 -0.74 -7.02 4.30
CA GLY A 149 -0.27 -5.63 4.26
C GLY A 149 0.60 -5.17 5.43
N PHE A 150 1.04 -3.91 5.34
CA PHE A 150 1.61 -3.20 6.48
C PHE A 150 0.45 -2.66 7.33
N ASP A 151 0.17 -3.32 8.44
CA ASP A 151 -0.76 -2.77 9.43
C ASP A 151 -0.13 -1.51 10.05
N LEU A 152 -0.86 -0.39 9.98
CA LEU A 152 -0.45 0.84 10.63
C LEU A 152 -0.41 0.60 12.15
N PRO A 153 0.65 1.05 12.85
CA PRO A 153 0.68 0.99 14.31
C PRO A 153 -0.59 1.60 14.90
N VAL A 154 -1.10 0.97 15.96
CA VAL A 154 -2.20 1.52 16.75
C VAL A 154 -1.78 2.92 17.18
N ASN A 155 -2.56 3.95 16.82
CA ASN A 155 -2.32 5.38 17.03
C ASN A 155 -1.39 6.11 16.05
N TYR A 156 -0.93 5.51 14.95
CA TYR A 156 -0.09 6.20 13.95
C TYR A 156 -0.64 7.58 13.54
N HIS A 157 -1.95 7.67 13.29
CA HIS A 157 -2.58 8.92 12.90
C HIS A 157 -2.64 9.95 14.03
N ALA A 158 -2.86 9.51 15.28
CA ALA A 158 -2.90 10.39 16.44
C ALA A 158 -1.49 10.92 16.77
N ASP A 159 -0.48 10.05 16.74
CA ASP A 159 0.92 10.43 16.98
C ASP A 159 1.44 11.39 15.90
N LEU A 160 1.05 11.15 14.65
CA LEU A 160 1.39 12.02 13.52
C LEU A 160 0.73 13.39 13.68
N GLU A 161 -0.55 13.44 14.05
CA GLU A 161 -1.28 14.69 14.31
C GLU A 161 -0.63 15.49 15.44
N GLU A 162 -0.31 14.85 16.56
CA GLU A 162 0.41 15.48 17.67
C GLU A 162 1.78 16.02 17.23
N THR A 163 2.53 15.24 16.46
CA THR A 163 3.85 15.64 15.94
C THR A 163 3.76 16.82 14.99
N ILE A 164 2.73 16.87 14.12
CA ILE A 164 2.50 17.99 13.23
C ILE A 164 2.18 19.24 14.04
N PHE A 165 1.26 19.16 15.01
CA PHE A 165 0.92 20.31 15.84
C PHE A 165 2.11 20.83 16.65
N ALA A 166 2.92 19.93 17.21
CA ALA A 166 4.15 20.30 17.92
C ALA A 166 5.13 21.05 17.01
N ARG A 167 5.32 20.59 15.76
CA ARG A 167 6.21 21.27 14.79
C ARG A 167 5.68 22.60 14.32
N VAL A 168 4.36 22.72 14.10
CA VAL A 168 3.73 23.99 13.72
C VAL A 168 3.90 25.00 14.86
N ALA A 169 3.63 24.59 16.10
CA ALA A 169 3.84 25.43 17.27
C ALA A 169 5.31 25.85 17.45
N GLU A 170 6.26 24.92 17.23
CA GLU A 170 7.70 25.24 17.27
C GLU A 170 8.09 26.27 16.20
N ALA A 171 7.57 26.11 14.97
CA ALA A 171 7.83 27.05 13.88
C ALA A 171 7.27 28.44 14.19
N GLU A 172 6.03 28.53 14.68
CA GLU A 172 5.41 29.80 15.08
C GLU A 172 6.17 30.47 16.25
N LEU A 173 6.66 29.69 17.21
CA LEU A 173 7.48 30.21 18.30
C LEU A 173 8.82 30.78 17.82
N LYS A 174 9.47 30.13 16.85
CA LYS A 174 10.72 30.63 16.25
C LYS A 174 10.53 31.89 15.43
N ASP A 175 9.35 32.10 14.84
CA ASP A 175 9.05 33.35 14.15
C ASP A 175 8.88 34.53 15.14
N VAL A 176 8.42 34.26 16.37
CA VAL A 176 8.23 35.28 17.42
C VAL A 176 9.51 35.53 18.23
N ILE A 177 10.34 34.50 18.43
CA ILE A 177 11.53 34.57 19.27
C ILE A 177 12.78 34.50 18.38
N SER A 178 13.44 35.64 18.16
CA SER A 178 14.62 35.77 17.29
C SER A 178 15.92 35.19 17.88
N THR A 179 15.93 34.82 19.17
CA THR A 179 17.11 34.35 19.90
C THR A 179 16.94 32.88 20.29
N ASP A 180 17.89 32.04 19.88
CA ASP A 180 17.97 30.65 20.35
C ASP A 180 18.34 30.65 21.84
N GLY A 181 17.38 30.39 22.73
CA GLY A 181 17.65 30.19 24.16
C GLY A 181 16.56 30.69 25.12
N PHE A 182 16.76 30.41 26.41
CA PHE A 182 15.98 31.00 27.49
C PHE A 182 16.68 32.28 27.95
N ASP A 183 16.06 33.44 27.72
CA ASP A 183 16.54 34.69 28.30
C ASP A 183 16.31 34.68 29.83
N LEU A 184 17.38 34.89 30.57
CA LEU A 184 17.33 35.02 32.03
C LEU A 184 16.56 36.30 32.39
N PRO A 185 15.65 36.27 33.39
CA PRO A 185 15.04 37.48 33.93
C PRO A 185 16.10 38.53 34.29
N VAL A 186 15.77 39.81 34.11
CA VAL A 186 16.70 40.96 34.19
C VAL A 186 17.52 41.00 35.50
N ASP A 187 17.05 40.36 36.56
CA ASP A 187 17.72 40.36 37.87
C ASP A 187 17.92 38.95 38.47
N TYR A 188 17.82 37.86 37.69
CA TYR A 188 17.93 36.49 38.20
C TYR A 188 19.19 36.25 39.06
N HIS A 189 20.32 36.81 38.62
CA HIS A 189 21.59 36.66 39.33
C HIS A 189 21.61 37.46 40.64
N ALA A 190 21.03 38.66 40.65
CA ALA A 190 20.96 39.50 41.84
C ALA A 190 20.03 38.89 42.89
N ASP A 191 18.84 38.42 42.47
CA ASP A 191 17.86 37.77 43.34
C ASP A 191 18.41 36.47 43.94
N LEU A 192 19.13 35.69 43.13
CA LEU A 192 19.76 34.45 43.57
C LEU A 192 20.86 34.74 44.61
N GLU A 193 21.70 35.74 44.37
CA GLU A 193 22.72 36.16 45.34
C GLU A 193 22.09 36.61 46.67
N GLU A 194 21.07 37.46 46.62
CA GLU A 194 20.34 37.91 47.82
C GLU A 194 19.74 36.72 48.58
N THR A 195 19.10 35.80 47.86
CA THR A 195 18.48 34.60 48.45
C THR A 195 19.52 33.70 49.12
N ILE A 196 20.68 33.50 48.48
CA ILE A 196 21.78 32.72 49.07
C ILE A 196 22.28 33.41 50.33
N PHE A 197 22.52 34.72 50.30
CA PHE A 197 23.01 35.45 51.47
C PHE A 197 22.01 35.43 52.63
N ALA A 198 20.72 35.60 52.34
CA ALA A 198 19.66 35.50 53.35
C ALA A 198 19.64 34.12 54.01
N ARG A 199 19.75 33.04 53.23
CA ARG A 199 19.76 31.67 53.74
C ARG A 199 21.03 31.34 54.54
N VAL A 200 22.19 31.81 54.10
CA VAL A 200 23.45 31.68 54.86
C VAL A 200 23.38 32.46 56.18
N ALA A 201 22.75 33.63 56.19
CA ALA A 201 22.54 34.41 57.41
C ALA A 201 21.57 33.71 58.37
N GLU A 202 20.48 33.13 57.85
CA GLU A 202 19.52 32.34 58.64
C GLU A 202 20.20 31.12 59.30
N GLU A 203 21.04 30.41 58.56
CA GLU A 203 21.78 29.25 59.06
C GLU A 203 22.76 29.63 60.17
N LYS A 204 23.52 30.72 59.99
CA LYS A 204 24.41 31.26 61.04
C LYS A 204 23.67 31.72 62.29
N LEU A 205 22.46 32.25 62.14
CA LEU A 205 21.61 32.62 63.27
C LEU A 205 21.10 31.38 64.03
N LYS A 206 20.76 30.30 63.32
CA LYS A 206 20.37 29.03 63.96
C LYS A 206 21.50 28.43 64.80
N ASP A 207 22.75 28.54 64.35
CA ASP A 207 23.91 28.03 65.11
C ASP A 207 24.21 28.82 66.39
N THR A 208 23.82 30.10 66.44
CA THR A 208 24.14 31.00 67.56
C THR A 208 23.02 31.13 68.59
N ILE A 209 21.82 30.64 68.29
CA ILE A 209 20.64 30.76 69.16
C ILE A 209 20.21 29.37 69.65
N PRO A 210 20.29 29.07 70.97
CA PRO A 210 19.96 27.75 71.52
C PRO A 210 18.46 27.41 71.57
N VAL A 211 17.56 28.37 71.32
CA VAL A 211 16.11 28.17 71.37
C VAL A 211 15.43 28.88 70.19
N THR A 212 14.69 28.13 69.37
CA THR A 212 13.85 28.69 68.31
C THR A 212 12.60 29.32 68.92
N GLY A 213 12.55 30.65 69.04
CA GLY A 213 11.36 31.36 69.49
C GLY A 213 11.64 32.73 70.11
N PHE A 214 10.61 33.56 70.22
CA PHE A 214 10.64 34.78 71.03
C PHE A 214 10.22 34.43 72.45
N ASP A 215 11.19 34.11 73.32
CA ASP A 215 10.90 33.86 74.72
C ASP A 215 10.83 35.18 75.49
N LEU A 216 9.77 35.38 76.25
CA LEU A 216 9.57 36.58 77.06
C LEU A 216 10.41 36.48 78.34
N PRO A 217 11.05 37.57 78.77
CA PRO A 217 11.77 37.57 80.05
C PRO A 217 10.83 37.15 81.20
N PRO A 218 11.29 36.29 82.13
CA PRO A 218 10.49 35.94 83.30
C PRO A 218 10.10 37.22 84.06
N HIS A 219 8.83 37.33 84.43
CA HIS A 219 8.24 38.51 85.10
C HIS A 219 8.14 39.79 84.25
N TYR A 220 8.22 39.70 82.91
CA TYR A 220 7.99 40.84 82.01
C TYR A 220 6.62 41.50 82.26
N PHE A 221 5.54 40.70 82.30
CA PHE A 221 4.19 41.24 82.50
C PHE A 221 3.92 41.67 83.95
N ASP A 222 4.63 41.10 84.93
CA ASP A 222 4.48 41.47 86.35
C ASP A 222 5.05 42.87 86.60
N THR A 223 6.21 43.19 86.00
CA THR A 223 6.87 44.50 86.14
C THR A 223 6.37 45.56 85.16
N LEU A 224 5.64 45.15 84.11
CA LEU A 224 5.11 46.07 83.09
C LEU A 224 4.12 47.07 83.70
N SER A 225 3.18 46.61 84.53
CA SER A 225 2.21 47.49 85.18
C SER A 225 2.89 48.55 86.03
N ASP A 226 3.86 48.15 86.86
CA ASP A 226 4.60 49.07 87.73
C ASP A 226 5.42 50.07 86.91
N LYS A 227 6.05 49.62 85.82
CA LYS A 227 6.82 50.48 84.90
C LYS A 227 5.94 51.49 84.17
N ILE A 228 4.73 51.10 83.76
CA ILE A 228 3.76 52.00 83.12
C ILE A 228 3.27 53.04 84.14
N ILE A 229 2.96 52.64 85.37
CA ILE A 229 2.50 53.56 86.42
C ILE A 229 3.59 54.57 86.78
N GLY A 230 4.85 54.13 86.94
CA GLY A 230 6.00 55.02 87.16
C GLY A 230 6.18 56.02 86.01
N ALA A 231 6.17 55.53 84.77
CA ALA A 231 6.32 56.41 83.60
C ALA A 231 5.19 57.45 83.47
N ILE A 232 3.95 57.10 83.81
CA ILE A 232 2.82 58.06 83.80
C ILE A 232 3.00 59.14 84.88
N GLN A 233 3.60 58.79 86.02
CA GLN A 233 3.83 59.73 87.11
C GLN A 233 4.98 60.70 86.78
N ASP A 234 6.06 60.21 86.18
CA ASP A 234 7.20 61.03 85.73
C ASP A 234 6.80 62.00 84.60
N ILE A 235 5.94 61.56 83.67
CA ILE A 235 5.41 62.42 82.58
C ILE A 235 4.53 63.56 83.12
N LYS A 236 3.93 63.41 84.30
CA LYS A 236 3.14 64.47 84.94
C LYS A 236 4.03 65.56 85.54
N GLU A 237 5.24 65.23 86.00
CA GLU A 237 6.17 66.18 86.61
C GLU A 237 6.96 66.99 85.56
N GLU A 238 7.26 66.44 84.37
CA GLU A 238 8.03 67.14 83.32
C GLU A 238 7.20 68.12 82.44
N ARG A 239 5.86 68.04 82.46
CA ARG A 239 5.00 68.89 81.60
C ARG A 239 4.84 70.34 82.07
N ASP A 240 5.23 70.66 83.30
CA ASP A 240 5.07 72.01 83.85
C ASP A 240 6.26 72.96 83.56
N SER A 241 7.36 72.50 82.93
CA SER A 241 8.62 73.28 82.93
C SER A 241 9.26 73.70 81.61
N THR A 242 8.67 73.51 80.41
CA THR A 242 9.36 73.88 79.16
C THR A 242 8.55 74.75 78.17
N PRO A 243 8.93 76.03 77.92
CA PRO A 243 8.28 76.87 76.92
C PRO A 243 8.84 76.66 75.50
N ILE A 244 7.95 76.44 74.53
CA ILE A 244 8.25 76.16 73.10
C ILE A 244 8.43 77.46 72.29
N ARG A 245 9.51 77.60 71.50
CA ARG A 245 9.69 78.69 70.50
C ARG A 245 9.88 78.16 69.07
N ARG A 246 9.23 78.79 68.09
CA ARG A 246 9.27 78.47 66.65
C ARG A 246 10.29 79.33 65.90
N LEU A 247 11.10 78.74 65.01
CA LEU A 247 12.02 79.47 64.09
C LEU A 247 11.37 79.74 62.72
N GLY A 248 11.66 80.91 62.13
CA GLY A 248 11.14 81.38 60.84
C GLY A 248 11.96 80.98 59.59
N LYS A 249 11.33 81.02 58.40
CA LYS A 249 11.78 80.45 57.12
C LYS A 249 12.92 81.22 56.40
N GLN A 250 13.79 80.49 55.67
CA GLN A 250 14.98 80.99 54.93
C GLN A 250 14.66 81.55 53.51
N LYS A 251 15.41 82.56 53.04
CA LYS A 251 15.20 83.34 51.78
C LYS A 251 15.88 82.71 50.53
N LYS A 252 15.11 82.59 49.43
CA LYS A 252 15.41 81.89 48.15
C LYS A 252 16.31 82.63 47.13
N TRP A 253 17.35 83.37 47.54
CA TRP A 253 18.12 84.20 46.59
C TRP A 253 19.38 83.54 45.99
N TYR A 254 19.90 82.48 46.61
CA TYR A 254 21.13 81.81 46.17
C TYR A 254 20.97 80.87 44.97
N THR A 255 19.74 80.44 44.64
CA THR A 255 19.51 79.43 43.59
C THR A 255 19.69 79.97 42.16
N ARG A 256 19.77 81.30 41.97
CA ARG A 256 19.85 81.92 40.63
C ARG A 256 21.28 82.05 40.09
N TYR A 257 22.28 82.11 40.97
CA TYR A 257 23.68 82.25 40.56
C TYR A 257 24.35 80.92 40.23
N ALA A 258 23.91 79.81 40.85
CA ALA A 258 24.47 78.49 40.61
C ALA A 258 24.26 78.01 39.16
N VAL A 259 23.08 78.31 38.58
CA VAL A 259 22.71 77.91 37.21
C VAL A 259 23.55 78.64 36.15
N ALA A 260 23.87 79.93 36.36
CA ALA A 260 24.69 80.68 35.40
C ALA A 260 26.14 80.17 35.35
N ALA A 261 26.72 79.82 36.50
CA ALA A 261 28.09 79.33 36.57
C ALA A 261 28.25 77.96 35.88
N SER A 262 27.27 77.06 36.04
CA SER A 262 27.31 75.75 35.36
C SER A 262 27.24 75.89 33.84
N PHE A 263 26.41 76.79 33.31
CA PHE A 263 26.36 77.05 31.86
C PHE A 263 27.67 77.61 31.31
N THR A 264 28.32 78.53 32.04
CA THR A 264 29.64 79.05 31.62
C THR A 264 30.74 77.99 31.65
N ALA A 265 30.71 77.06 32.60
CA ALA A 265 31.66 75.95 32.67
C ALA A 265 31.43 74.92 31.54
N MET A 266 30.16 74.63 31.22
CA MET A 266 29.79 73.69 30.15
C MET A 266 30.19 74.20 28.77
N LEU A 267 29.96 75.49 28.50
CA LEU A 267 30.38 76.14 27.25
C LEU A 267 31.90 76.25 27.13
N GLY A 268 32.61 76.50 28.24
CA GLY A 268 34.07 76.56 28.26
C GLY A 268 34.74 75.22 27.95
N LEU A 269 34.22 74.11 28.49
CA LEU A 269 34.72 72.76 28.19
C LEU A 269 34.42 72.34 26.74
N GLY A 270 33.22 72.66 26.24
CA GLY A 270 32.83 72.37 24.86
C GLY A 270 33.67 73.10 23.81
N ALA A 271 34.05 74.36 24.06
CA ALA A 271 34.90 75.13 23.15
C ALA A 271 36.35 74.59 23.09
N TYR A 272 36.89 74.08 24.20
CA TYR A 272 38.24 73.51 24.25
C TYR A 272 38.33 72.17 23.50
N TRP A 273 37.31 71.31 23.61
CA TRP A 273 37.21 70.08 22.82
C TRP A 273 36.88 70.36 21.34
N GLY A 274 36.07 71.38 21.05
CA GLY A 274 35.72 71.79 19.68
C GLY A 274 36.90 72.30 18.87
N TYR A 275 37.83 73.05 19.49
CA TYR A 275 39.05 73.51 18.80
C TYR A 275 40.01 72.36 18.45
N GLN A 276 40.03 71.27 19.24
CA GLN A 276 40.87 70.10 18.97
C GLN A 276 40.31 69.20 17.85
N PHE A 277 38.99 69.24 17.60
CA PHE A 277 38.31 68.42 16.58
C PHE A 277 38.30 69.08 15.18
N GLN A 278 38.75 70.33 15.05
CA GLN A 278 38.71 71.15 13.82
C GLN A 278 39.83 70.83 12.80
N GLN A 279 40.27 69.57 12.69
CA GLN A 279 41.12 69.10 11.57
C GLN A 279 40.47 67.98 10.75
N GLN A 280 39.22 67.60 11.01
CA GLN A 280 38.55 66.64 10.14
C GLN A 280 37.07 66.96 9.95
N ASN A 281 36.78 67.41 8.72
CA ASN A 281 35.50 67.41 8.03
C ASN A 281 34.38 68.33 8.52
N THR A 282 34.18 69.38 7.72
CA THR A 282 32.91 70.06 7.46
C THR A 282 31.87 69.12 6.85
N ILE A 283 30.59 69.22 7.25
CA ILE A 283 29.43 69.51 6.37
C ILE A 283 28.20 69.82 7.25
N ALA A 284 27.37 70.71 6.71
CA ALA A 284 26.26 71.44 7.29
C ALA A 284 25.07 70.58 7.80
N GLN A 285 24.39 71.14 8.80
CA GLN A 285 23.22 70.62 9.49
C GLN A 285 22.05 71.56 9.20
N ASP A 286 21.04 71.06 8.49
CA ASP A 286 19.63 71.43 8.57
C ASP A 286 18.85 70.41 7.72
N ASN A 287 17.72 69.90 8.23
CA ASN A 287 16.71 68.98 7.60
C ASN A 287 16.60 67.53 8.12
N VAL A 288 17.38 67.03 9.08
CA VAL A 288 17.28 65.61 9.50
C VAL A 288 16.15 65.33 10.52
N ALA A 289 15.65 66.35 11.24
CA ALA A 289 14.69 66.13 12.33
C ALA A 289 13.23 65.90 11.87
N GLU A 290 12.79 66.49 10.75
CA GLU A 290 11.40 66.33 10.26
C GLU A 290 11.19 65.04 9.44
N GLU A 291 12.23 64.55 8.76
CA GLU A 291 12.13 63.35 7.92
C GLU A 291 12.13 62.06 8.76
N GLN A 292 12.85 62.04 9.89
CA GLN A 292 12.87 60.90 10.81
C GLN A 292 11.58 60.76 11.64
N LEU A 293 10.90 61.87 11.96
CA LEU A 293 9.63 61.83 12.70
C LEU A 293 8.49 61.33 11.81
N SER A 294 8.48 61.73 10.53
CA SER A 294 7.44 61.33 9.57
C SER A 294 7.58 59.87 9.13
N GLN A 295 8.80 59.33 9.04
CA GLN A 295 9.03 57.89 8.88
C GLN A 295 8.53 57.07 10.08
N HIS A 296 8.89 57.49 11.31
CA HIS A 296 8.55 56.75 12.53
C HIS A 296 7.04 56.70 12.83
N LEU A 297 6.28 57.71 12.40
CA LEU A 297 4.82 57.73 12.57
C LEU A 297 4.09 56.88 11.52
N SER A 298 4.72 56.61 10.37
CA SER A 298 4.16 55.77 9.30
C SER A 298 4.34 54.27 9.53
N GLU A 299 5.29 53.89 10.40
CA GLU A 299 5.66 52.51 10.70
C GLU A 299 4.94 51.91 11.90
N ILE A 300 4.05 52.64 12.59
CA ILE A 300 3.31 52.05 13.71
C ILE A 300 2.29 51.04 13.16
N PRO A 301 2.43 49.74 13.46
CA PRO A 301 1.53 48.73 12.94
C PRO A 301 0.13 48.93 13.53
N LYS A 302 -0.91 48.70 12.72
CA LYS A 302 -2.32 48.94 13.09
C LYS A 302 -2.72 48.25 14.40
N GLN A 303 -2.11 47.11 14.70
CA GLN A 303 -2.37 46.33 15.93
C GLN A 303 -1.81 47.01 17.19
N GLU A 304 -0.70 47.73 17.11
CA GLU A 304 -0.14 48.48 18.25
C GLU A 304 -1.01 49.69 18.59
N ILE A 305 -1.58 50.33 17.56
CA ILE A 305 -2.55 51.42 17.71
C ILE A 305 -3.82 50.88 18.37
N ILE A 306 -4.31 49.71 17.95
CA ILE A 306 -5.49 49.06 18.55
C ILE A 306 -5.23 48.68 20.00
N ASN A 307 -4.06 48.12 20.31
CA ASN A 307 -3.68 47.75 21.67
C ASN A 307 -3.57 48.98 22.57
N TYR A 308 -2.91 50.05 22.10
CA TYR A 308 -2.80 51.30 22.86
C TYR A 308 -4.15 51.96 23.09
N LEU A 309 -5.04 51.98 22.08
CA LEU A 309 -6.40 52.49 22.23
C LEU A 309 -7.23 51.62 23.15
N SER A 310 -7.10 50.29 23.11
CA SER A 310 -7.80 49.39 24.02
C SER A 310 -7.33 49.53 25.48
N ALA A 311 -6.04 49.84 25.68
CA ALA A 311 -5.45 50.04 27.00
C ALA A 311 -5.71 51.43 27.58
N SER A 312 -5.95 52.44 26.73
CA SER A 312 -6.20 53.83 27.15
C SER A 312 -7.66 54.26 27.10
N ALA A 313 -8.55 53.50 26.44
CA ALA A 313 -9.97 53.79 26.35
C ALA A 313 -10.72 53.44 27.64
N SER A 314 -11.59 54.34 28.08
CA SER A 314 -12.51 54.07 29.18
C SER A 314 -13.66 53.17 28.70
N GLY A 315 -14.31 52.43 29.61
CA GLY A 315 -15.34 51.45 29.25
C GLY A 315 -16.52 52.00 28.42
N ASP A 316 -16.83 53.29 28.54
CA ASP A 316 -17.83 53.97 27.71
C ASP A 316 -17.32 54.26 26.29
N ASP A 317 -16.03 54.55 26.11
CA ASP A 317 -15.41 54.81 24.80
C ASP A 317 -15.39 53.54 23.94
N ILE A 318 -15.19 52.37 24.54
CA ILE A 318 -15.18 51.07 23.85
C ILE A 318 -16.58 50.76 23.27
N ILE A 319 -17.65 51.11 23.99
CA ILE A 319 -19.04 50.93 23.51
C ILE A 319 -19.31 51.90 22.34
N TYR A 320 -18.84 53.13 22.42
CA TYR A 320 -18.98 54.09 21.32
C TYR A 320 -18.25 53.64 20.06
N MET A 321 -17.02 53.10 20.18
CA MET A 321 -16.25 52.60 19.04
C MET A 321 -16.88 51.36 18.39
N SER A 322 -17.54 50.49 19.17
CA SER A 322 -18.23 49.31 18.65
C SER A 322 -19.41 49.61 17.71
N GLN A 323 -19.97 50.82 17.78
CA GLN A 323 -21.05 51.26 16.89
C GLN A 323 -20.55 51.65 15.48
N TYR A 324 -19.22 51.77 15.30
CA TYR A 324 -18.57 52.19 14.05
C TYR A 324 -17.63 51.13 13.45
N THR A 325 -17.65 49.89 13.95
CA THR A 325 -16.80 48.80 13.43
C THR A 325 -17.26 48.19 12.11
N ASP A 326 -18.50 48.43 11.69
CA ASP A 326 -18.97 48.08 10.34
C ASP A 326 -18.52 49.15 9.34
N GLU A 327 -17.77 48.74 8.31
CA GLU A 327 -17.20 49.61 7.26
C GLU A 327 -18.23 50.52 6.56
N THR A 328 -19.52 50.16 6.62
CA THR A 328 -20.62 50.93 6.03
C THR A 328 -21.05 52.16 6.84
N ASN A 329 -20.60 52.30 8.10
CA ASN A 329 -21.03 53.38 9.01
C ASN A 329 -19.91 54.33 9.42
N LEU A 330 -18.71 54.25 8.83
CA LEU A 330 -17.68 55.25 9.11
C LEU A 330 -18.16 56.64 8.67
N PRO A 331 -18.08 57.68 9.54
CA PRO A 331 -18.35 59.04 9.11
C PRO A 331 -17.33 59.42 8.03
N THR A 332 -17.83 59.70 6.82
CA THR A 332 -17.03 60.02 5.62
C THR A 332 -16.25 61.34 5.71
N LYS A 333 -16.28 62.00 6.87
CA LYS A 333 -15.44 63.14 7.22
C LYS A 333 -14.64 62.80 8.46
N GLY A 334 -13.32 62.71 8.29
CA GLY A 334 -12.37 62.36 9.33
C GLY A 334 -12.52 63.19 10.61
N PHE A 335 -12.13 62.56 11.72
CA PHE A 335 -12.03 63.15 13.04
C PHE A 335 -11.22 64.46 12.98
N GLY A 336 -11.77 65.55 13.54
CA GLY A 336 -11.11 66.86 13.60
C GLY A 336 -11.43 67.85 12.47
N SER A 337 -12.22 67.48 11.46
CA SER A 337 -12.59 68.41 10.37
C SER A 337 -13.51 69.57 10.78
N ASN A 338 -14.06 69.53 12.00
CA ASN A 338 -14.92 70.58 12.57
C ASN A 338 -14.20 71.45 13.62
N ILE A 339 -12.92 71.20 13.91
CA ILE A 339 -12.16 71.99 14.88
C ILE A 339 -11.32 72.99 14.10
N SER A 340 -11.56 74.28 14.31
CA SER A 340 -10.79 75.31 13.64
C SER A 340 -9.36 75.36 14.21
N LYS A 341 -8.37 75.68 13.37
CA LYS A 341 -6.98 75.88 13.85
C LYS A 341 -6.87 76.85 15.03
N GLN A 342 -7.79 77.81 15.08
CA GLN A 342 -7.84 78.85 16.10
C GLN A 342 -8.30 78.31 17.47
N GLU A 343 -9.25 77.36 17.50
CA GLU A 343 -9.63 76.68 18.74
C GLU A 343 -8.51 75.80 19.31
N ILE A 344 -7.66 75.23 18.44
CA ILE A 344 -6.50 74.42 18.85
C ILE A 344 -5.42 75.32 19.48
N GLU A 345 -5.18 76.50 18.88
CA GLU A 345 -4.26 77.50 19.45
C GLU A 345 -4.75 78.04 20.79
N ASP A 346 -6.04 78.35 20.92
CA ASP A 346 -6.63 78.85 22.16
C ASP A 346 -6.57 77.80 23.28
N TYR A 347 -6.79 76.54 22.96
CA TYR A 347 -6.68 75.44 23.92
C TYR A 347 -5.24 75.25 24.43
N LEU A 348 -4.26 75.22 23.51
CA LEU A 348 -2.86 75.05 23.88
C LEU A 348 -2.32 76.19 24.74
N ASN A 349 -2.73 77.43 24.46
CA ASN A 349 -2.39 78.59 25.28
C ASN A 349 -3.05 78.59 26.67
N TYR A 350 -4.13 77.84 26.87
CA TYR A 350 -4.80 77.75 28.16
C TYR A 350 -4.23 76.63 29.06
N THR A 351 -3.57 75.63 28.46
CA THR A 351 -3.05 74.44 29.16
C THR A 351 -1.56 74.47 29.51
N LEU A 352 -0.78 75.38 28.91
CA LEU A 352 0.64 75.65 29.19
C LEU A 352 0.80 76.97 29.95
#